data_AF-A0A8S2EVY9-F1
#
_entry.id   AF-A0A8S2EVY9-F1
#
_cell.length_a   1.000
_cell.length_b   1.000
_cell.length_c   1.000
_cell.angle_alpha   90.00
_cell.angle_beta   90.00
_cell.angle_gamma   90.00
#
_symmetry.space_group_name_H-M   'P 1'
#
loop_
_entity.id
_entity.type
_entity.pdbx_description
1 polymer ?
#
loop_
_entity_poly.entity_id
_entity_poly.type
_entity_poly.pdbx_seq_one_letter_code
_entity_poly.pdbx_strand_id
1 'polypeptide(L)'
;MACAWGRLESVKHIVTGGADIEFTTIHGEKPIDVAKRYKHTDIVEYLEWIAVRNSFLKTINDAKEFASDPTKNLNKLNKDDKKKIEKYTVDLLKWSDENNNMNQQQAFITKTKEAEEFLAPFYTAVNQSIENETKPQTPKTTKK
;
A
#
# COMPACT_ATOMS: atom_id res chain seq x y z
N MET A 1 5.63 21.32 14.05
CA MET A 1 5.54 21.93 15.40
C MET A 1 4.59 21.19 16.35
N ALA A 2 3.46 20.62 15.91
CA ALA A 2 2.54 19.87 16.80
C ALA A 2 3.22 18.69 17.54
N CYS A 3 4.04 17.89 16.84
CA CYS A 3 4.75 16.74 17.43
C CYS A 3 5.84 17.13 18.44
N ALA A 4 6.50 18.28 18.26
CA ALA A 4 7.55 18.74 19.16
C ALA A 4 7.01 19.15 20.53
N TRP A 5 5.77 19.64 20.57
CA TRP A 5 5.14 20.17 21.78
C TRP A 5 4.21 19.17 22.48
N GLY A 6 4.17 17.90 22.04
CA GLY A 6 3.33 16.89 22.68
C GLY A 6 1.82 17.09 22.48
N ARG A 7 1.41 17.89 21.48
CA ARG A 7 -0.01 18.18 21.25
C ARG A 7 -0.67 17.11 20.38
N LEU A 8 -0.99 15.97 20.98
CA LEU A 8 -1.62 14.82 20.31
C LEU A 8 -2.90 15.23 19.55
N GLU A 9 -3.77 16.02 20.18
CA GLU A 9 -5.01 16.48 19.54
C GLU A 9 -4.74 17.31 18.28
N SER A 10 -3.74 18.20 18.32
CA SER A 10 -3.34 18.95 17.12
C SER A 10 -2.80 18.01 16.03
N VAL A 11 -2.05 16.97 16.38
CA VAL A 11 -1.57 15.96 15.42
C VAL A 11 -2.74 15.23 14.78
N LYS A 12 -3.73 14.78 15.56
CA LYS A 12 -4.95 14.14 15.03
C LYS A 12 -5.69 15.03 14.04
N HIS A 13 -5.88 16.31 14.38
CA HIS A 13 -6.55 17.25 13.47
C HIS A 13 -5.78 17.45 12.16
N ILE A 14 -4.44 17.54 12.24
CA ILE A 14 -3.57 17.68 11.06
C ILE A 14 -3.68 16.44 10.16
N VAL A 15 -3.63 15.24 10.74
CA VAL A 15 -3.76 13.98 9.99
C VAL A 15 -5.14 13.85 9.35
N THR A 16 -6.22 14.17 10.08
CA THR A 16 -7.59 14.18 9.52
C THR A 16 -7.72 15.18 8.37
N GLY A 17 -6.95 16.26 8.37
CA GLY A 17 -6.88 17.23 7.27
C GLY A 17 -6.15 16.72 6.02
N GLY A 18 -5.67 15.47 5.99
CA GLY A 18 -4.95 14.89 4.86
C GLY A 18 -3.47 15.25 4.83
N ALA A 19 -2.87 15.55 5.99
CA ALA A 19 -1.44 15.83 6.04
C ALA A 19 -0.59 14.58 5.78
N ASP A 20 0.38 14.71 4.87
CA ASP A 20 1.39 13.70 4.62
C ASP A 20 2.32 13.53 5.83
N ILE A 21 2.15 12.42 6.54
CA ILE A 21 2.98 12.05 7.69
C ILE A 21 4.39 11.56 7.29
N GLU A 22 4.62 11.30 6.00
CA GLU A 22 5.94 10.92 5.48
C GLU A 22 6.80 12.12 5.10
N PHE A 23 6.22 13.33 5.05
CA PHE A 23 6.94 14.53 4.65
C PHE A 23 8.01 14.89 5.68
N THR A 24 9.23 15.14 5.19
CA THR A 24 10.35 15.55 6.03
C THR A 24 10.34 17.06 6.19
N THR A 25 10.66 17.52 7.40
CA THR A 25 10.82 18.95 7.66
C THR A 25 12.06 19.48 6.93
N ILE A 26 12.28 20.81 6.96
CA ILE A 26 13.48 21.45 6.40
C ILE A 26 14.82 20.87 6.92
N HIS A 27 14.78 20.15 8.04
CA HIS A 27 15.92 19.47 8.64
C HIS A 27 16.05 18.00 8.23
N GLY A 28 15.22 17.51 7.30
CA GLY A 28 15.15 16.11 6.89
C GLY A 28 14.51 15.18 7.93
N GLU A 29 14.04 15.71 9.06
CA GLU A 29 13.43 14.92 10.13
C GLU A 29 11.96 14.62 9.82
N LYS A 30 11.54 13.35 9.94
CA LYS A 30 10.14 12.96 9.85
C LYS A 30 9.40 13.36 11.15
N PRO A 31 8.08 13.56 11.11
CA PRO A 31 7.31 13.89 12.30
C PRO A 31 7.43 12.86 13.43
N ILE A 32 7.64 11.57 13.10
CA ILE A 32 7.88 10.51 14.09
C ILE A 32 9.24 10.64 14.77
N ASP A 33 10.29 11.04 14.05
CA ASP A 33 11.63 11.23 14.61
C ASP A 33 11.64 12.37 15.63
N VAL A 34 10.91 13.45 15.31
CA VAL A 34 10.69 14.56 16.24
C VAL A 34 9.96 14.07 17.48
N ALA A 35 8.86 13.31 17.34
CA ALA A 35 8.12 12.79 18.48
C ALA A 35 9.00 11.86 19.37
N LYS A 36 9.82 10.99 18.76
CA LYS A 36 10.78 10.12 19.46
C LYS A 36 11.85 10.93 20.20
N ARG A 37 12.41 11.96 19.57
CA ARG A 37 13.43 12.85 20.16
C ARG A 37 12.92 13.54 21.42
N TYR A 38 11.67 13.99 21.41
CA TYR A 38 11.01 14.61 22.55
C TYR A 38 10.31 13.61 23.50
N LYS A 39 10.42 12.30 23.23
CA LYS A 39 9.85 11.20 24.03
C LYS A 39 8.32 11.26 24.17
N HIS A 40 7.62 11.77 23.16
CA HIS A 40 6.16 11.79 23.12
C HIS A 40 5.62 10.46 22.58
N THR A 41 5.65 9.40 23.40
CA THR A 41 5.25 8.04 23.02
C THR A 41 3.83 7.96 22.44
N ASP A 42 2.86 8.67 23.01
CA ASP A 42 1.48 8.66 22.52
C ASP A 42 1.36 9.15 21.06
N ILE A 43 2.20 10.14 20.70
CA ILE A 43 2.25 10.68 19.33
C ILE A 43 2.97 9.69 18.41
N VAL A 44 4.00 9.01 18.90
CA VAL A 44 4.72 7.99 18.13
C VAL A 44 3.77 6.84 17.78
N GLU A 45 3.05 6.28 18.75
CA GLU A 45 2.09 5.20 18.53
C GLU A 45 0.99 5.61 17.54
N TYR A 46 0.45 6.83 17.70
CA TYR A 46 -0.54 7.34 16.76
C TYR A 46 0.00 7.50 15.33
N LEU A 47 1.22 8.05 15.17
CA LEU A 47 1.84 8.20 13.85
C LEU A 47 2.17 6.86 13.20
N GLU A 48 2.61 5.86 13.98
CA GLU A 48 2.86 4.50 13.49
C GLU A 48 1.57 3.83 13.00
N TRP A 49 0.48 3.97 13.76
CA TRP A 49 -0.83 3.52 13.32
C TRP A 49 -1.27 4.16 11.99
N ILE A 50 -1.13 5.48 11.86
CA ILE A 50 -1.47 6.18 10.61
C ILE A 50 -0.57 5.74 9.46
N ALA A 51 0.72 5.50 9.71
CA ALA A 51 1.64 4.98 8.69
C ALA A 51 1.21 3.59 8.19
N VAL A 52 0.87 2.69 9.11
CA VAL A 52 0.33 1.37 8.76
C VAL A 52 -0.96 1.49 7.94
N ARG A 53 -1.89 2.35 8.38
CA ARG A 53 -3.15 2.59 7.66
C ARG A 53 -2.91 3.16 6.26
N ASN A 54 -2.02 4.14 6.11
CA ASN A 54 -1.67 4.73 4.82
C ASN A 54 -1.01 3.70 3.89
N SER A 55 -0.13 2.85 4.42
CA SER A 55 0.48 1.75 3.66
C SER A 55 -0.59 0.79 3.16
N PHE A 56 -1.55 0.40 4.00
CA PHE A 56 -2.66 -0.47 3.61
C PHE A 56 -3.53 0.16 2.51
N LEU A 57 -3.93 1.43 2.67
CA LEU A 57 -4.71 2.15 1.67
C LEU A 57 -3.96 2.30 0.34
N LYS A 58 -2.64 2.52 0.41
CA LYS A 58 -1.78 2.56 -0.76
C LYS A 58 -1.78 1.23 -1.50
N THR A 59 -1.60 0.10 -0.81
CA THR A 59 -1.67 -1.24 -1.41
C THR A 59 -3.02 -1.48 -2.10
N ILE A 60 -4.13 -1.06 -1.49
CA ILE A 60 -5.45 -1.18 -2.12
C ILE A 60 -5.54 -0.32 -3.39
N ASN A 61 -5.06 0.92 -3.33
CA ASN A 61 -5.08 1.80 -4.48
C ASN A 61 -4.19 1.28 -5.62
N ASP A 62 -2.99 0.79 -5.30
CA ASP A 62 -2.09 0.14 -6.27
C ASP A 62 -2.74 -1.08 -6.90
N ALA A 63 -3.44 -1.92 -6.12
CA ALA A 63 -4.20 -3.06 -6.62
C ALA A 63 -5.35 -2.65 -7.56
N LYS A 64 -6.07 -1.58 -7.20
CA LYS A 64 -7.15 -1.01 -8.01
C LYS A 64 -6.63 -0.41 -9.32
N GLU A 65 -5.51 0.31 -9.25
CA GLU A 65 -4.81 0.81 -10.42
C GLU A 65 -4.31 -0.34 -11.28
N PHE A 66 -3.74 -1.39 -10.71
CA PHE A 66 -3.31 -2.57 -11.46
C PHE A 66 -4.48 -3.25 -12.19
N ALA A 67 -5.66 -3.36 -11.57
CA ALA A 67 -6.84 -3.90 -12.23
C ALA A 67 -7.38 -3.01 -13.36
N SER A 68 -7.30 -1.68 -13.20
CA SER A 68 -7.88 -0.69 -14.11
C SER A 68 -6.94 -0.30 -15.25
N ASP A 69 -5.65 -0.15 -14.95
CA ASP A 69 -4.66 0.43 -15.84
C ASP A 69 -4.07 -0.64 -16.78
N PRO A 70 -4.30 -0.54 -18.10
CA PRO A 70 -3.84 -1.52 -19.08
C PRO A 70 -2.32 -1.55 -19.25
N THR A 71 -1.61 -0.49 -18.85
CA THR A 71 -0.14 -0.43 -18.90
C THR A 71 0.48 -1.15 -17.71
N LYS A 72 -0.09 -1.03 -16.51
CA LYS A 72 0.38 -1.75 -15.32
C LYS A 72 0.07 -3.25 -15.36
N ASN A 73 -1.06 -3.64 -15.93
CA ASN A 73 -1.40 -5.07 -16.12
C ASN A 73 -0.98 -5.64 -17.48
N LEU A 74 -0.31 -4.83 -18.32
CA LEU A 74 0.16 -5.17 -19.67
C LEU A 74 -0.91 -5.82 -20.58
N ASN A 75 -2.19 -5.51 -20.37
CA ASN A 75 -3.33 -6.18 -21.02
C ASN A 75 -3.37 -7.71 -20.87
N LYS A 76 -2.58 -8.30 -19.97
CA LYS A 76 -2.53 -9.76 -19.74
C LYS A 76 -3.50 -10.24 -18.68
N LEU A 77 -4.16 -9.33 -17.97
CA LEU A 77 -5.10 -9.65 -16.91
C LEU A 77 -6.50 -9.91 -17.48
N ASN A 78 -7.06 -11.08 -17.18
CA ASN A 78 -8.37 -11.50 -17.67
C ASN A 78 -9.50 -10.69 -17.02
N LYS A 79 -10.67 -10.63 -17.68
CA LYS A 79 -11.87 -9.96 -17.14
C LYS A 79 -12.30 -10.53 -15.77
N ASP A 80 -12.10 -11.83 -15.56
CA ASP A 80 -12.45 -12.51 -14.31
C ASP A 80 -11.52 -12.09 -13.17
N ASP A 81 -10.21 -12.02 -13.44
CA ASP A 81 -9.20 -11.61 -12.47
C ASP A 81 -9.33 -10.13 -12.09
N LYS A 82 -9.64 -9.27 -13.07
CA LYS A 82 -9.99 -7.87 -12.82
C LYS A 82 -11.17 -7.74 -11.86
N LYS A 83 -12.25 -8.50 -12.09
CA LYS A 83 -13.41 -8.51 -11.19
C LYS A 83 -13.08 -9.03 -9.79
N LYS A 84 -12.21 -10.04 -9.67
CA LYS A 84 -11.75 -10.55 -8.36
C LYS A 84 -10.99 -9.48 -7.59
N ILE A 85 -10.02 -8.81 -8.22
CA ILE A 85 -9.23 -7.74 -7.59
C ILE A 85 -10.13 -6.55 -7.24
N GLU A 86 -11.02 -6.13 -8.15
CA GLU A 86 -11.96 -5.03 -7.88
C GLU A 86 -12.88 -5.37 -6.70
N LYS A 87 -13.48 -6.56 -6.66
CA LYS A 87 -14.31 -7.00 -5.53
C LYS A 87 -13.50 -7.04 -4.23
N TYR A 88 -12.28 -7.58 -4.28
CA TYR A 88 -11.41 -7.72 -3.11
C TYR A 88 -10.97 -6.36 -2.54
N THR A 89 -10.57 -5.41 -3.41
CA THR A 89 -10.22 -4.04 -3.00
C THR A 89 -11.40 -3.29 -2.38
N VAL A 90 -12.62 -3.46 -2.91
CA VAL A 90 -13.84 -2.89 -2.32
C VAL A 90 -14.13 -3.47 -0.94
N ASP A 91 -13.98 -4.79 -0.76
CA ASP A 91 -14.18 -5.46 0.53
C ASP A 91 -13.16 -5.00 1.58
N LEU A 92 -11.89 -4.91 1.18
CA LEU A 92 -10.81 -4.39 2.04
C LEU A 92 -11.03 -2.93 2.45
N LEU A 93 -11.53 -2.07 1.55
CA LEU A 93 -11.87 -0.69 1.89
C LEU A 93 -12.96 -0.63 2.95
N LYS A 94 -14.06 -1.38 2.74
CA LYS A 94 -15.15 -1.46 3.72
C LYS A 94 -14.66 -1.93 5.08
N TRP A 95 -13.85 -2.99 5.09
CA TRP A 95 -13.25 -3.51 6.32
C TRP A 95 -12.39 -2.44 7.01
N SER A 96 -11.61 -1.66 6.25
CA SER A 96 -10.81 -0.56 6.82
C SER A 96 -11.66 0.55 7.44
N ASP A 97 -12.78 0.92 6.82
CA ASP A 97 -13.70 1.91 7.37
C ASP A 97 -14.35 1.43 8.68
N GLU A 98 -14.74 0.15 8.75
CA GLU A 98 -15.31 -0.47 9.96
C GLU A 98 -14.29 -0.62 11.10
N ASN A 99 -13.00 -0.76 10.76
CA ASN A 99 -11.92 -1.04 11.70
C ASN A 99 -10.98 0.16 11.91
N ASN A 100 -11.42 1.39 11.61
CA ASN A 100 -10.62 2.60 11.71
C ASN A 100 -10.34 3.02 13.18
N ASN A 101 -9.53 2.25 13.88
CA ASN A 101 -9.08 2.54 15.24
C ASN A 101 -7.65 2.00 15.51
N MET A 102 -6.93 2.67 16.41
CA MET A 102 -5.50 2.39 16.69
C MET A 102 -5.23 0.95 17.15
N ASN A 103 -6.18 0.30 17.80
CA ASN A 103 -6.02 -1.07 18.30
C ASN A 103 -6.02 -2.12 17.17
N GLN A 104 -6.50 -1.76 15.98
CA GLN A 104 -6.50 -2.63 14.81
C GLN A 104 -5.19 -2.53 14.02
N GLN A 105 -4.15 -1.85 14.52
CA GLN A 105 -2.85 -1.74 13.83
C GLN A 105 -2.32 -3.10 13.35
N GLN A 106 -2.31 -4.10 14.22
CA GLN A 106 -1.84 -5.44 13.85
C GLN A 106 -2.75 -6.12 12.81
N ALA A 107 -4.06 -5.89 12.90
CA ALA A 107 -5.02 -6.42 11.93
C ALA A 107 -4.80 -5.80 10.54
N PHE A 108 -4.51 -4.49 10.46
CA PHE A 108 -4.15 -3.82 9.21
C PHE A 108 -2.83 -4.35 8.63
N ILE A 109 -1.81 -4.60 9.45
CA ILE A 109 -0.55 -5.20 9.00
C ILE A 109 -0.82 -6.59 8.40
N THR A 110 -1.58 -7.44 9.10
CA THR A 110 -1.95 -8.77 8.62
C THR A 110 -2.75 -8.70 7.32
N LYS A 111 -3.77 -7.83 7.26
CA LYS A 111 -4.61 -7.64 6.06
C LYS A 111 -3.82 -7.09 4.87
N THR A 112 -2.85 -6.21 5.11
CA THR A 112 -1.91 -5.73 4.07
C THR A 112 -1.15 -6.90 3.48
N LYS A 113 -0.59 -7.76 4.33
CA LYS A 113 0.17 -8.94 3.90
C LYS A 113 -0.70 -9.95 3.15
N GLU A 114 -1.90 -10.24 3.66
CA GLU A 114 -2.88 -11.10 2.96
C GLU A 114 -3.22 -10.54 1.56
N ALA A 115 -3.35 -9.21 1.45
CA ALA A 115 -3.61 -8.56 0.17
C ALA A 115 -2.42 -8.68 -0.79
N GLU A 116 -1.20 -8.49 -0.31
CA GLU A 116 0.02 -8.69 -1.10
C GLU A 116 0.16 -10.15 -1.57
N GLU A 117 -0.12 -11.13 -0.71
CA GLU A 117 -0.12 -12.55 -1.04
C GLU A 117 -1.20 -12.90 -2.08
N PHE A 118 -2.39 -12.29 -1.97
CA PHE A 118 -3.44 -12.42 -2.98
C PHE A 118 -3.04 -11.81 -4.32
N LEU A 119 -2.32 -10.68 -4.31
CA LEU A 119 -1.91 -9.98 -5.53
C LEU A 119 -0.67 -10.60 -6.21
N ALA A 120 0.20 -11.26 -5.44
CA ALA A 120 1.43 -11.90 -5.89
C ALA A 120 1.28 -12.81 -7.14
N PRO A 121 0.29 -13.72 -7.24
CA PRO A 121 0.11 -14.54 -8.44
C PRO A 121 -0.21 -13.70 -9.68
N PHE A 122 -0.94 -12.59 -9.54
CA PHE A 122 -1.26 -11.72 -10.67
C PHE A 122 -0.04 -10.94 -11.14
N TYR A 123 0.78 -10.41 -10.24
CA TYR A 123 2.05 -9.78 -10.59
C TYR A 123 3.02 -10.77 -11.23
N THR A 124 3.10 -11.99 -10.70
CA THR A 124 3.96 -13.05 -11.25
C THR A 124 3.51 -13.47 -12.63
N ALA A 125 2.20 -13.66 -12.86
CA ALA A 125 1.65 -14.02 -14.17
C ALA A 125 1.93 -12.94 -15.22
N VAL A 126 1.85 -11.66 -14.85
CA VAL A 126 2.22 -10.54 -15.72
C VAL A 126 3.73 -10.57 -16.03
N ASN A 127 4.60 -10.71 -15.03
CA ASN A 127 6.05 -10.75 -15.24
C ASN A 127 6.53 -11.97 -16.03
N GLN A 128 5.97 -13.16 -15.79
CA GLN A 128 6.26 -14.37 -16.56
C GLN A 128 5.82 -14.23 -18.03
N SER A 129 4.73 -13.50 -18.29
CA SER A 129 4.29 -13.20 -19.66
C SER A 129 5.30 -12.32 -20.40
N ILE A 130 5.94 -11.37 -19.72
CA ILE A 130 7.03 -10.54 -20.29
C ILE A 130 8.24 -11.41 -20.63
N GLU A 131 8.67 -12.25 -19.68
CA GLU A 131 9.90 -13.04 -19.84
C GLU A 131 9.78 -14.06 -21.00
N ASN A 132 8.58 -14.63 -21.19
CA ASN A 132 8.26 -15.52 -22.31
C ASN A 132 8.26 -14.81 -23.68
N GLU A 133 7.98 -13.51 -23.74
CA GLU A 133 8.09 -12.72 -24.99
C GLU A 133 9.53 -12.28 -25.30
N THR A 134 10.42 -12.27 -24.30
CA THR A 134 11.85 -11.91 -24.47
C THR A 134 12.79 -13.07 -24.78
N LYS A 135 12.34 -14.33 -24.74
CA LYS A 135 13.15 -15.45 -25.26
C LYS A 135 13.11 -15.44 -26.80
N PRO A 136 14.23 -15.17 -27.50
CA PRO A 136 14.27 -15.30 -28.95
C PRO A 136 13.91 -16.73 -29.32
N GLN A 137 12.90 -16.85 -30.19
CA GLN A 137 12.56 -18.07 -30.89
C GLN A 137 13.81 -18.56 -31.61
N THR A 138 14.52 -19.55 -31.04
CA THR A 138 15.56 -20.26 -31.78
C THR A 138 14.89 -20.96 -32.96
N PRO A 139 15.31 -20.66 -34.21
CA PRO A 139 14.64 -21.15 -35.40
C PRO A 139 14.67 -22.68 -35.45
N LYS A 140 13.49 -23.27 -35.67
CA LYS A 140 13.34 -24.66 -36.09
C LYS A 140 14.22 -24.90 -37.31
N THR A 141 15.38 -25.52 -37.12
CA THR A 141 16.15 -26.05 -38.24
C THR A 141 15.68 -27.47 -38.46
N THR A 142 14.68 -27.60 -39.34
CA THR A 142 14.41 -28.85 -40.05
C THR A 142 15.68 -29.25 -40.79
N LYS A 143 16.27 -30.39 -40.46
CA LYS A 143 17.16 -31.09 -41.40
C LYS A 143 16.60 -32.48 -41.68
N LYS A 144 16.11 -32.59 -42.92
CA LYS A 144 16.04 -33.81 -43.72
C LYS A 144 17.44 -34.42 -43.89
#